data_AF-A0A8T6EM08-F1
#
_entry.id   AF-A0A8T6EM08-F1
#
_cell.length_a   1.000
_cell.length_b   1.000
_cell.length_c   1.000
_cell.angle_alpha   90.00
_cell.angle_beta   90.00
_cell.angle_gamma   90.00
#
_symmetry.space_group_name_H-M   'P 1'
#
loop_
_entity.id
_entity.type
_entity.pdbx_description
1 polymer ?
#
loop_
_entity_poly.entity_id
_entity_poly.type
_entity_poly.pdbx_seq_one_letter_code
_entity_poly.pdbx_strand_id
1 'polypeptide(L)'
;MNSNAARNALVAVLSALIGVLLIAAGFLGAFIVFNGDDEPDAAPAIVAEVTATPAADTEAPAAADDPTEEDEIHPRIFTEIVDILEEDFVEPERVDRQYLMEGAIQGIFTALNDPHSTYIDPQTYDISRNDFRGAFQGIGATIAQQDNYVVIVRPLPDTPAERAGIRAGDVILEVDGESAEGWSVEKAVLRIR
;
A
#
# COMPACT_ATOMS: atom_id res chain seq x y z
N MET A 1 -49.79 -42.29 38.78
CA MET A 1 -49.37 -40.88 38.60
C MET A 1 -48.68 -40.73 37.25
N ASN A 2 -49.10 -39.76 36.46
CA ASN A 2 -48.87 -39.66 35.01
C ASN A 2 -47.38 -39.64 34.63
N SER A 3 -46.91 -40.68 33.92
CA SER A 3 -45.52 -40.75 33.40
C SER A 3 -45.19 -39.61 32.43
N ASN A 4 -46.21 -38.99 31.82
CA ASN A 4 -46.07 -37.81 30.97
C ASN A 4 -45.68 -36.55 31.77
N ALA A 5 -46.08 -36.43 33.04
CA ALA A 5 -45.70 -35.29 33.88
C ALA A 5 -44.21 -35.35 34.27
N ALA A 6 -43.70 -36.56 34.55
CA ALA A 6 -42.27 -36.76 34.85
C ALA A 6 -41.37 -36.54 33.63
N ARG A 7 -41.81 -36.97 32.43
CA ARG A 7 -41.07 -36.75 31.17
C ARG A 7 -41.05 -35.26 30.79
N ASN A 8 -42.15 -34.54 30.96
CA ASN A 8 -42.22 -33.11 30.65
C ASN A 8 -41.41 -32.26 31.64
N ALA A 9 -41.39 -32.64 32.93
CA ALA A 9 -40.56 -31.99 33.94
C ALA A 9 -39.06 -32.20 33.69
N LEU A 10 -38.65 -33.41 33.29
CA LEU A 10 -37.26 -33.72 32.95
C LEU A 10 -36.78 -32.96 31.71
N VAL A 11 -37.63 -32.86 30.67
CA VAL A 11 -37.33 -32.08 29.45
C VAL A 11 -37.23 -30.58 29.77
N ALA A 12 -38.09 -30.04 30.65
CA ALA A 12 -38.04 -28.64 31.05
C ALA A 12 -36.75 -28.29 31.82
N VAL A 13 -36.30 -29.15 32.74
CA VAL A 13 -35.06 -28.95 33.50
C VAL A 13 -33.82 -29.08 32.61
N LEU A 14 -33.84 -30.02 31.64
CA LEU A 14 -32.75 -30.17 30.67
C LEU A 14 -32.66 -28.95 29.72
N SER A 15 -33.80 -28.40 29.26
CA SER A 15 -33.82 -27.17 28.45
C SER A 15 -33.36 -25.93 29.23
N ALA A 16 -33.67 -25.84 30.52
CA ALA A 16 -33.21 -24.74 31.36
C ALA A 16 -31.69 -24.81 31.62
N LEU A 17 -31.14 -26.02 31.83
CA LEU A 17 -29.70 -26.22 31.99
C LEU A 17 -28.91 -25.95 30.70
N ILE A 18 -29.43 -26.37 29.54
CA ILE A 18 -28.81 -26.07 28.24
C ILE A 18 -28.90 -24.57 27.93
N GLY A 19 -30.00 -23.89 28.27
CA GLY A 19 -30.14 -22.45 28.13
C GLY A 19 -29.14 -21.66 28.99
N VAL A 20 -28.92 -22.06 30.24
CA VAL A 20 -27.93 -21.43 31.13
C VAL A 20 -26.49 -21.74 30.69
N LEU A 21 -26.22 -22.94 30.14
CA LEU A 21 -24.93 -23.28 29.55
C LEU A 21 -24.62 -22.44 28.30
N LEU A 22 -25.63 -22.12 27.46
CA LEU A 22 -25.46 -21.26 26.29
C LEU A 22 -25.23 -19.78 26.65
N ILE A 23 -25.82 -19.30 27.75
CA ILE A 23 -25.55 -17.94 28.25
C ILE A 23 -24.15 -17.85 28.86
N ALA A 24 -23.67 -18.91 29.54
CA ALA A 24 -22.30 -18.97 30.07
C ALA A 24 -21.23 -19.16 28.98
N ALA A 25 -21.54 -19.91 27.90
CA ALA A 25 -20.66 -20.01 26.73
C ALA A 25 -20.64 -18.72 25.90
N GLY A 26 -21.76 -17.98 25.84
CA GLY A 26 -21.85 -16.69 25.16
C GLY A 26 -20.98 -15.60 25.81
N PHE A 27 -20.76 -15.64 27.12
CA PHE A 27 -19.92 -14.66 27.82
C PHE A 27 -18.43 -14.99 27.82
N LEU A 28 -18.02 -16.23 27.48
CA LEU A 28 -16.61 -16.55 27.25
C LEU A 28 -16.19 -16.32 25.79
N GLY A 29 -17.12 -16.43 24.83
CA GLY A 29 -16.90 -16.11 23.41
C GLY A 29 -16.94 -14.61 23.08
N ALA A 30 -17.66 -13.80 23.87
CA ALA A 30 -17.80 -12.35 23.63
C ALA A 30 -16.67 -11.49 24.22
N PHE A 31 -15.69 -12.06 24.95
CA PHE A 31 -14.46 -11.34 25.31
C PHE A 31 -13.32 -11.56 24.31
N ILE A 32 -13.43 -12.55 23.41
CA ILE A 32 -12.43 -12.82 22.35
C ILE A 32 -12.87 -12.23 21.00
N VAL A 33 -14.15 -11.86 20.83
CA VAL A 33 -14.68 -11.26 19.58
C VAL A 33 -14.99 -9.76 19.77
N PHE A 34 -14.01 -8.99 20.25
CA PHE A 34 -14.00 -7.52 20.09
C PHE A 34 -12.58 -6.93 19.99
N ASN A 35 -11.62 -7.70 19.48
CA ASN A 35 -10.38 -7.22 18.88
C ASN A 35 -9.93 -8.27 17.85
N GLY A 36 -10.73 -8.40 16.79
CA GLY A 36 -10.31 -9.10 15.58
C GLY A 36 -9.88 -8.05 14.57
N ASP A 37 -8.57 -7.79 14.50
CA ASP A 37 -7.94 -7.45 13.23
C ASP A 37 -7.85 -8.77 12.46
N ASP A 38 -8.49 -8.81 11.30
CA ASP A 38 -8.39 -9.91 10.34
C ASP A 38 -6.93 -10.09 9.91
N GLU A 39 -6.29 -11.17 10.36
CA GLU A 39 -4.99 -11.61 9.86
C GLU A 39 -5.22 -12.64 8.73
N PRO A 40 -4.92 -12.34 7.45
CA PRO A 40 -5.03 -13.32 6.38
C PRO A 40 -3.76 -14.16 6.28
N ASP A 41 -3.95 -15.46 6.47
CA ASP A 41 -3.25 -16.59 5.86
C ASP A 41 -1.70 -16.62 5.89
N ALA A 42 -1.18 -17.49 6.77
CA ALA A 42 0.22 -17.81 6.91
C ALA A 42 0.80 -18.51 5.66
N ALA A 43 1.78 -17.87 5.01
CA ALA A 43 2.80 -18.56 4.21
C ALA A 43 3.86 -19.19 5.14
N PRO A 44 4.50 -20.32 4.78
CA PRO A 44 5.25 -21.15 5.72
C PRO A 44 6.56 -20.48 6.17
N ALA A 45 6.82 -20.57 7.47
CA ALA A 45 8.07 -20.19 8.10
C ALA A 45 9.24 -21.06 7.58
N ILE A 46 10.22 -20.43 6.92
CA ILE A 46 11.56 -20.99 6.74
C ILE A 46 12.41 -20.64 7.96
N VAL A 47 12.68 -21.65 8.79
CA VAL A 47 13.63 -21.57 9.90
C VAL A 47 15.04 -21.57 9.32
N ALA A 48 15.70 -20.41 9.32
CA ALA A 48 17.15 -20.31 9.20
C ALA A 48 17.72 -19.96 10.57
N GLU A 49 18.13 -20.99 11.30
CA GLU A 49 18.92 -20.89 12.51
C GLU A 49 20.32 -20.33 12.16
N VAL A 50 20.51 -19.02 12.31
CA VAL A 50 21.85 -18.41 12.30
C VAL A 50 22.33 -18.39 13.75
N THR A 51 23.13 -19.40 14.08
CA THR A 51 23.96 -19.41 15.28
C THR A 51 25.12 -18.43 15.11
N ALA A 52 25.13 -17.37 15.91
CA ALA A 52 26.33 -16.59 16.19
C ALA A 52 26.37 -16.22 17.68
N THR A 53 27.34 -16.79 18.38
CA THR A 53 27.74 -16.53 19.78
C THR A 53 28.81 -15.40 19.78
N PRO A 54 29.23 -14.84 20.94
CA PRO A 54 28.62 -13.81 21.79
C PRO A 54 29.44 -12.50 21.87
N ALA A 55 28.80 -11.46 22.44
CA ALA A 55 29.37 -10.35 23.23
C ALA A 55 30.58 -9.56 22.68
N ALA A 56 30.29 -8.35 22.16
CA ALA A 56 31.15 -7.18 22.32
C ALA A 56 30.28 -6.05 22.91
N ASP A 57 30.83 -5.38 23.92
CA ASP A 57 30.24 -4.37 24.79
C ASP A 57 29.23 -3.42 24.10
N THR A 58 27.95 -3.59 24.42
CA THR A 58 26.93 -2.55 24.18
C THR A 58 27.01 -1.54 25.31
N GLU A 59 27.81 -0.50 25.11
CA GLU A 59 27.53 0.78 25.73
C GLU A 59 26.20 1.25 25.12
N ALA A 60 25.13 1.23 25.92
CA ALA A 60 23.82 1.72 25.51
C ALA A 60 24.00 3.20 25.08
N PRO A 61 23.46 3.64 23.93
CA PRO A 61 23.49 5.05 23.60
C PRO A 61 22.79 5.80 24.73
N ALA A 62 23.52 6.78 25.28
CA ALA A 62 23.00 7.72 26.27
C ALA A 62 21.64 8.24 25.78
N ALA A 63 20.67 8.26 26.69
CA ALA A 63 19.32 8.74 26.46
C ALA A 63 19.35 10.04 25.65
N ALA A 64 18.67 10.04 24.50
CA ALA A 64 18.41 11.25 23.75
C ALA A 64 17.63 12.22 24.66
N ASP A 65 18.10 13.47 24.76
CA ASP A 65 17.39 14.54 25.45
C ASP A 65 15.99 14.72 24.85
N ASP A 66 15.01 15.06 25.69
CA ASP A 66 13.65 15.41 25.28
C ASP A 66 13.71 16.56 24.26
N PRO A 67 13.07 16.48 23.08
CA PRO A 67 13.12 17.53 22.08
C PRO A 67 12.76 18.88 22.70
N THR A 68 13.60 19.88 22.45
CA THR A 68 13.36 21.24 22.93
C THR A 68 12.23 21.88 22.12
N GLU A 69 11.61 22.97 22.59
CA GLU A 69 10.58 23.67 21.79
C GLU A 69 11.10 24.14 20.41
N GLU A 70 12.42 24.26 20.24
CA GLU A 70 13.05 24.57 18.96
C GLU A 70 13.03 23.39 17.96
N ASP A 71 12.84 22.16 18.45
CA ASP A 71 12.82 20.93 17.66
C ASP A 71 11.39 20.52 17.22
N GLU A 72 10.36 21.29 17.61
CA GLU A 72 8.96 20.94 17.32
C GLU A 72 8.58 21.31 15.86
N ILE A 73 8.04 20.33 15.13
CA ILE A 73 7.47 20.59 13.80
C ILE A 73 6.14 21.35 13.97
N HIS A 74 6.09 22.59 13.49
CA HIS A 74 4.88 23.41 13.53
C HIS A 74 4.06 23.28 12.23
N PRO A 75 3.03 22.43 12.16
CA PRO A 75 2.25 22.21 10.94
C PRO A 75 1.49 23.47 10.47
N ARG A 76 1.28 24.43 11.36
CA ARG A 76 0.60 25.70 11.04
C ARG A 76 1.38 26.55 10.05
N ILE A 77 2.72 26.46 10.06
CA ILE A 77 3.58 27.20 9.14
C ILE A 77 3.30 26.78 7.70
N PHE A 78 3.13 25.48 7.45
CA PHE A 78 2.77 24.99 6.13
C PHE A 78 1.42 25.55 5.67
N THR A 79 0.40 25.49 6.52
CA THR A 79 -0.93 26.02 6.20
C THR A 79 -0.87 27.51 5.89
N GLU A 80 -0.16 28.30 6.71
CA GLU A 80 0.00 29.74 6.50
C GLU A 80 0.69 30.06 5.16
N ILE A 81 1.75 29.31 4.80
CA ILE A 81 2.42 29.47 3.50
C ILE A 81 1.45 29.18 2.35
N VAL A 82 0.69 28.09 2.43
CA VAL A 82 -0.27 27.73 1.39
C VAL A 82 -1.37 28.78 1.27
N ASP A 83 -1.91 29.26 2.39
CA ASP A 83 -2.97 30.28 2.39
C ASP A 83 -2.45 31.60 1.77
N ILE A 84 -1.23 32.03 2.09
CA ILE A 84 -0.59 33.19 1.44
C ILE A 84 -0.43 32.97 -0.07
N LEU A 85 -0.04 31.77 -0.50
CA LEU A 85 0.07 31.46 -1.93
C LEU A 85 -1.31 31.51 -2.61
N GLU A 86 -2.35 30.97 -1.98
CA GLU A 86 -3.72 31.00 -2.53
C GLU A 86 -4.26 32.45 -2.63
N GLU A 87 -3.88 33.35 -1.72
CA GLU A 87 -4.35 34.75 -1.69
C GLU A 87 -3.52 35.70 -2.58
N ASP A 88 -2.19 35.61 -2.53
CA ASP A 88 -1.28 36.64 -3.04
C ASP A 88 -0.45 36.19 -4.27
N PHE A 89 -0.49 34.91 -4.65
CA PHE A 89 0.24 34.44 -5.83
C PHE A 89 -0.36 35.04 -7.11
N VAL A 90 0.49 35.30 -8.11
CA VAL A 90 0.12 35.99 -9.36
C VAL A 90 -0.97 35.24 -10.15
N GLU A 91 -0.96 33.90 -10.07
CA GLU A 91 -1.88 32.99 -10.75
C GLU A 91 -2.48 32.00 -9.73
N PRO A 92 -3.38 32.45 -8.84
CA PRO A 92 -3.85 31.65 -7.69
C PRO A 92 -4.53 30.33 -8.11
N GLU A 93 -5.12 30.28 -9.31
CA GLU A 93 -5.68 29.06 -9.89
C GLU A 93 -4.65 27.94 -10.14
N ARG A 94 -3.36 28.26 -10.11
CA ARG A 94 -2.27 27.28 -10.23
C ARG A 94 -1.79 26.74 -8.88
N VAL A 95 -2.32 27.26 -7.78
CA VAL A 95 -1.99 26.82 -6.43
C VAL A 95 -2.80 25.57 -6.11
N ASP A 96 -2.17 24.42 -6.28
CA ASP A 96 -2.74 23.13 -5.92
C ASP A 96 -2.21 22.69 -4.56
N ARG A 97 -3.08 22.70 -3.55
CA ARG A 97 -2.74 22.34 -2.16
C ARG A 97 -2.23 20.90 -2.02
N GLN A 98 -2.74 19.97 -2.81
CA GLN A 98 -2.29 18.58 -2.78
C GLN A 98 -0.88 18.47 -3.36
N TYR A 99 -0.63 19.11 -4.51
CA TYR A 99 0.69 19.13 -5.13
C TYR A 99 1.75 19.80 -4.24
N LEU A 100 1.39 20.90 -3.57
CA LEU A 100 2.28 21.56 -2.60
C LEU A 100 2.59 20.68 -1.39
N MET A 101 1.61 19.93 -0.89
CA MET A 101 1.82 18.98 0.21
C MET A 101 2.79 17.86 -0.21
N GLU A 102 2.57 17.26 -1.38
CA GLU A 102 3.45 16.21 -1.91
C GLU A 102 4.88 16.72 -2.10
N GLY A 103 5.05 17.93 -2.65
CA GLY A 103 6.35 18.59 -2.78
C GLY A 103 7.02 18.89 -1.43
N ALA A 104 6.26 19.31 -0.43
CA ALA A 104 6.78 19.55 0.92
C ALA A 104 7.28 18.25 1.56
N ILE A 105 6.54 17.15 1.43
CA ILE A 105 6.96 15.83 1.91
C ILE A 105 8.24 15.39 1.21
N GLN A 106 8.32 15.50 -0.12
CA GLN A 106 9.55 15.20 -0.87
C GLN A 106 10.74 16.06 -0.42
N GLY A 107 10.49 17.32 -0.07
CA GLY A 107 11.49 18.23 0.50
C GLY A 107 12.07 17.73 1.83
N ILE A 108 11.25 17.12 2.70
CA ILE A 108 11.72 16.52 3.97
C ILE A 108 12.72 15.39 3.70
N PHE A 109 12.41 14.49 2.76
CA PHE A 109 13.33 13.40 2.39
C PHE A 109 14.60 13.92 1.70
N THR A 110 14.48 14.99 0.92
CA THR A 110 15.65 15.67 0.33
C THR A 110 16.56 16.25 1.42
N ALA A 111 15.98 16.89 2.44
CA ALA A 111 16.72 17.45 3.57
C ALA A 111 17.38 16.37 4.44
N LEU A 112 16.75 15.20 4.56
CA LEU A 112 17.33 14.03 5.25
C LEU A 112 18.62 13.54 4.58
N ASN A 113 18.76 13.76 3.26
CA ASN A 113 19.93 13.38 2.46
C ASN A 113 20.32 11.89 2.64
N ASP A 114 19.33 11.02 2.79
CA ASP A 114 19.50 9.58 2.85
C ASP A 114 19.11 8.96 1.50
N PRO A 115 20.04 8.33 0.76
CA PRO A 115 19.74 7.71 -0.54
C PRO A 115 18.78 6.53 -0.47
N HIS A 116 18.49 6.00 0.73
CA HIS A 116 17.60 4.87 0.93
C HIS A 116 16.19 5.27 1.40
N SER A 117 15.96 6.56 1.65
CA SER A 117 14.67 7.06 2.13
C SER A 117 14.00 7.92 1.05
N THR A 118 12.78 7.56 0.66
CA THR A 118 11.97 8.34 -0.29
C THR A 118 10.49 8.29 0.08
N TYR A 119 9.77 9.35 -0.28
CA TYR A 119 8.31 9.34 -0.32
C TYR A 119 7.83 8.64 -1.61
N ILE A 120 6.74 7.89 -1.50
CA ILE A 120 6.02 7.31 -2.65
C ILE A 120 4.60 7.87 -2.61
N ASP A 121 4.22 8.59 -3.66
CA ASP A 121 2.88 9.16 -3.79
C ASP A 121 1.82 8.05 -4.02
N PRO A 122 0.52 8.33 -3.76
CA PRO A 122 -0.53 7.32 -3.85
C PRO A 122 -0.62 6.63 -5.22
N GLN A 123 -0.43 7.37 -6.32
CA GLN A 123 -0.53 6.82 -7.66
C GLN A 123 0.62 5.84 -7.93
N THR A 124 1.84 6.21 -7.56
CA THR A 124 3.03 5.35 -7.69
C THR A 124 2.95 4.14 -6.74
N TYR A 125 2.38 4.33 -5.54
CA TYR A 125 2.15 3.25 -4.57
C TYR A 125 1.21 2.20 -5.14
N ASP A 126 0.10 2.60 -5.76
CA ASP A 126 -0.87 1.67 -6.34
C ASP A 126 -0.27 0.85 -7.49
N ILE A 127 0.56 1.46 -8.34
CA ILE A 127 1.28 0.75 -9.40
C ILE A 127 2.23 -0.28 -8.78
N SER A 128 3.07 0.14 -7.84
CA SER A 128 4.06 -0.73 -7.19
C SER A 128 3.40 -1.88 -6.44
N ARG A 129 2.28 -1.62 -5.77
CA ARG A 129 1.50 -2.62 -5.04
C ARG A 129 0.88 -3.66 -5.98
N ASN A 130 0.46 -3.25 -7.18
CA ASN A 130 -0.03 -4.18 -8.19
C ASN A 130 1.11 -5.07 -8.72
N ASP A 131 2.30 -4.50 -8.95
CA ASP A 131 3.49 -5.25 -9.34
C ASP A 131 3.87 -6.31 -8.28
N PHE A 132 3.91 -5.93 -6.99
CA PHE A 132 4.19 -6.87 -5.89
C PHE A 132 3.15 -7.98 -5.74
N ARG A 133 1.91 -7.72 -6.14
CA ARG A 133 0.83 -8.72 -6.16
C ARG A 133 0.87 -9.62 -7.39
N GLY A 134 1.88 -9.47 -8.26
CA GLY A 134 1.98 -10.19 -9.52
C GLY A 134 0.95 -9.75 -10.56
N ALA A 135 0.25 -8.65 -10.31
CA ALA A 135 -0.64 -8.01 -11.27
C ALA A 135 0.17 -6.99 -12.08
N PHE A 136 1.13 -7.48 -12.88
CA PHE A 136 1.76 -6.67 -13.92
C PHE A 136 0.65 -6.16 -14.85
N GLN A 137 0.38 -4.85 -14.83
CA GLN A 137 -0.51 -4.20 -15.78
C GLN A 137 0.30 -3.80 -17.01
N GLY A 138 -0.28 -3.94 -18.20
CA GLY A 138 0.46 -3.79 -19.45
C GLY A 138 0.22 -4.95 -20.41
N ILE A 139 0.60 -4.70 -21.65
CA ILE A 139 0.58 -5.73 -22.70
C ILE A 139 1.75 -6.73 -22.59
N GLY A 140 2.75 -6.46 -21.74
CA GLY A 140 3.91 -7.34 -21.54
C GLY A 140 4.98 -7.21 -22.63
N ALA A 141 5.41 -5.98 -22.92
CA ALA A 141 6.50 -5.71 -23.86
C ALA A 141 7.53 -4.75 -23.25
N THR A 142 8.80 -4.95 -23.60
CA THR A 142 9.85 -3.97 -23.34
C THR A 142 9.86 -2.94 -24.46
N ILE A 143 9.85 -1.67 -24.11
CA ILE A 143 9.85 -0.54 -25.05
C ILE A 143 11.06 0.36 -24.84
N ALA A 144 11.43 1.08 -25.89
CA ALA A 144 12.45 2.12 -25.84
C ALA A 144 12.00 3.29 -26.70
N GLN A 145 12.52 4.48 -26.41
CA GLN A 145 12.36 5.61 -27.32
C GLN A 145 13.45 5.52 -28.38
N GLN A 146 13.04 5.62 -29.64
CA GLN A 146 13.94 5.71 -30.78
C GLN A 146 13.45 6.81 -31.71
N ASP A 147 14.31 7.79 -31.97
CA ASP A 147 13.98 9.03 -32.66
C ASP A 147 12.80 9.75 -32.00
N ASN A 148 11.65 9.85 -32.67
CA ASN A 148 10.44 10.51 -32.18
C ASN A 148 9.31 9.52 -31.84
N TYR A 149 9.60 8.22 -31.80
CA TYR A 149 8.60 7.19 -31.56
C TYR A 149 9.04 6.26 -30.43
N VAL A 150 8.04 5.62 -29.83
CA VAL A 150 8.26 4.49 -28.94
C VAL A 150 8.27 3.21 -29.76
N VAL A 151 9.31 2.40 -29.60
CA VAL A 151 9.53 1.15 -30.34
C VAL A 151 9.54 -0.04 -29.39
N ILE A 152 9.00 -1.16 -29.86
CA ILE A 152 9.06 -2.43 -29.14
C ILE A 152 10.48 -2.99 -29.25
N VAL A 153 11.17 -3.11 -28.12
CA VAL A 153 12.46 -3.80 -28.05
C VAL A 153 12.24 -5.30 -28.14
N ARG A 154 11.29 -5.82 -27.36
CA ARG A 154 10.85 -7.23 -27.42
C ARG A 154 9.52 -7.44 -26.70
N PRO A 155 8.65 -8.34 -27.18
CA PRO A 155 7.58 -8.89 -26.36
C PRO A 155 8.18 -9.83 -25.29
N LEU A 156 7.50 -9.96 -24.15
CA LEU A 156 7.83 -10.97 -23.14
C LEU A 156 7.09 -12.28 -23.45
N PRO A 157 7.66 -13.46 -23.12
CA PRO A 157 7.00 -14.74 -23.32
C PRO A 157 5.68 -14.85 -22.54
N ASP A 158 4.68 -15.51 -23.12
CA ASP A 158 3.37 -15.79 -22.52
C ASP A 158 2.54 -14.54 -22.18
N THR A 159 2.81 -13.41 -22.85
CA THR A 159 2.12 -12.13 -22.62
C THR A 159 1.08 -11.77 -23.68
N PRO A 160 0.15 -10.84 -23.42
CA PRO A 160 -0.78 -10.33 -24.43
C PRO A 160 -0.08 -9.82 -25.70
N ALA A 161 1.05 -9.13 -25.57
CA ALA A 161 1.82 -8.60 -26.69
C ALA A 161 2.32 -9.72 -27.62
N GLU A 162 2.89 -10.78 -27.05
CA GLU A 162 3.32 -11.95 -27.82
C GLU A 162 2.13 -12.63 -28.52
N ARG A 163 1.02 -12.84 -27.80
CA ARG A 163 -0.20 -13.45 -28.36
C ARG A 163 -0.84 -12.60 -29.46
N ALA A 164 -0.71 -11.28 -29.37
CA ALA A 164 -1.14 -10.33 -30.39
C ALA A 164 -0.22 -10.31 -31.62
N GLY A 165 0.92 -11.00 -31.56
CA GLY A 165 1.88 -11.09 -32.66
C GLY A 165 2.79 -9.88 -32.79
N ILE A 166 2.89 -9.06 -31.74
CA ILE A 166 3.83 -7.92 -31.66
C ILE A 166 5.26 -8.45 -31.70
N ARG A 167 6.15 -7.75 -32.42
CA ARG A 167 7.53 -8.16 -32.64
C ARG A 167 8.52 -7.08 -32.23
N ALA A 168 9.76 -7.50 -32.01
CA ALA A 168 10.87 -6.58 -31.85
C ALA A 168 11.00 -5.71 -33.11
N GLY A 169 11.13 -4.39 -32.90
CA GLY A 169 11.21 -3.38 -33.95
C GLY A 169 9.87 -2.77 -34.37
N ASP A 170 8.74 -3.24 -33.84
CA ASP A 170 7.44 -2.61 -34.11
C ASP A 170 7.41 -1.19 -33.53
N VAL A 171 6.85 -0.25 -34.28
CA VAL A 171 6.73 1.16 -33.88
C VAL A 171 5.30 1.43 -33.39
N ILE A 172 5.18 2.04 -32.21
CA ILE A 172 3.88 2.42 -31.64
C ILE A 172 3.48 3.76 -32.28
N LEU A 173 2.46 3.71 -33.15
CA LEU A 173 1.96 4.89 -33.86
C LEU A 173 0.80 5.56 -33.11
N GLU A 174 -0.11 4.77 -32.55
CA GLU A 174 -1.32 5.24 -31.88
C GLU A 174 -1.67 4.31 -30.70
N VAL A 175 -2.24 4.87 -29.64
CA VAL A 175 -2.78 4.15 -28.48
C VAL A 175 -4.15 4.74 -28.16
N ASP A 176 -5.20 3.90 -28.14
CA ASP A 176 -6.60 4.32 -27.93
C ASP A 176 -7.07 5.44 -28.88
N GLY A 177 -6.50 5.52 -30.08
CA GLY A 177 -6.79 6.56 -31.08
C GLY A 177 -6.08 7.91 -30.83
N GLU A 178 -5.22 8.03 -29.82
CA GLU A 178 -4.29 9.15 -29.67
C GLU A 178 -2.96 8.82 -30.36
N SER A 179 -2.43 9.75 -31.15
CA SER A 179 -1.09 9.62 -31.73
C SER A 179 -0.04 9.49 -30.62
N ALA A 180 0.82 8.47 -30.77
CA ALA A 180 1.94 8.19 -29.87
C ALA A 180 3.24 8.89 -30.29
N GLU A 181 3.19 9.74 -31.32
CA GLU A 181 4.33 10.52 -31.77
C GLU A 181 4.81 11.50 -30.67
N GLY A 182 6.13 11.52 -30.43
CA GLY A 182 6.76 12.37 -29.41
C GLY A 182 6.49 11.94 -27.98
N TRP A 183 5.84 10.79 -27.75
CA TRP A 183 5.67 10.28 -26.39
C TRP A 183 7.03 9.89 -25.79
N SER A 184 7.19 10.18 -24.49
CA SER A 184 8.28 9.61 -23.70
C SER A 184 7.96 8.16 -23.33
N VAL A 185 8.98 7.41 -22.91
CA VAL A 185 8.80 6.03 -22.44
C VAL A 185 7.87 5.99 -21.24
N GLU A 186 7.99 6.95 -20.32
CA GLU A 186 7.17 7.07 -19.12
C GLU A 186 5.68 7.27 -19.49
N LYS A 187 5.39 8.18 -20.44
CA LYS A 187 4.01 8.39 -20.91
C LYS A 187 3.44 7.11 -21.53
N ALA A 188 4.23 6.40 -22.33
CA ALA A 188 3.80 5.15 -22.95
C ALA A 188 3.47 4.05 -21.92
N VAL A 189 4.30 3.89 -20.89
CA VAL A 189 4.05 2.93 -19.79
C VAL A 189 2.75 3.25 -19.06
N LEU A 190 2.45 4.54 -18.83
CA LEU A 190 1.22 4.94 -18.15
C LEU A 190 -0.05 4.68 -18.98
N ARG A 191 0.04 4.79 -20.31
CA ARG A 191 -1.10 4.71 -21.24
C ARG A 191 -1.36 3.32 -21.81
N ILE A 192 -0.37 2.43 -21.89
CA ILE A 192 -0.51 1.10 -22.51
C ILE A 192 -0.75 0.04 -21.42
N ARG A 193 -1.97 -0.50 -21.35
CA ARG A 193 -2.38 -1.49 -20.34
C ARG A 193 -3.07 -2.73 -20.91
#